data_AF-A0A9E3WQ78-F1
#
_entry.id   AF-A0A9E3WQ78-F1
#
_cell.length_a   1.000
_cell.length_b   1.000
_cell.length_c   1.000
_cell.angle_alpha   90.00
_cell.angle_beta   90.00
_cell.angle_gamma   90.00
#
_symmetry.space_group_name_H-M   'P 1'
#
loop_
_entity.id
_entity.type
_entity.pdbx_description
1 polymer ?
#
loop_
_entity_poly.entity_id
_entity_poly.type
_entity_poly.pdbx_seq_one_letter_code
_entity_poly.pdbx_strand_id
1 'polypeptide(L)'
;MGPAWSSFAAVGNRLFTQEQRGDSEVVVCYDADSGVEIWRHADVARFSEVVSGAGPRATPTFHDRRLYTLGGQGLLSCLDASSGELQWNRDLMEEFEAPLPMWGFSASPLVIDDLVIVYVGASNGRGLVAFDRKTGESEWQIASSGMNYSSAQLVTLVERPLILCASTAKLVAVDPATGTVAWEYEHSGQRSMAIVQPQQISAKSVIVPFGDGGGVARIDLQMVDDVWQLTERWRSNNLKPSFNDFVYYNGHLYGFDQHIFTCIDAETGQRQWKRGRYGFGQVILFAEQGLLLITAEKGELVLLEANPKQHTELTRLESLSGKTWNHPTVARKRLFVRNGAEAICYDLLVGAE
;
A
#
# COMPACT_ATOMS: atom_id res chain seq x y z
N MET A 1 -15.78 9.43 -12.55
CA MET A 1 -14.77 8.40 -12.22
C MET A 1 -15.41 7.03 -12.30
N GLY A 2 -14.64 5.99 -12.61
CA GLY A 2 -15.06 4.59 -12.54
C GLY A 2 -14.61 3.87 -11.26
N PRO A 3 -15.12 2.65 -10.99
CA PRO A 3 -14.77 1.88 -9.80
C PRO A 3 -13.30 1.44 -9.81
N ALA A 4 -12.67 1.57 -8.64
CA ALA A 4 -11.32 1.10 -8.32
C ALA A 4 -11.01 1.32 -6.84
N TRP A 5 -9.97 0.63 -6.36
CA TRP A 5 -9.46 0.74 -4.99
C TRP A 5 -8.07 1.40 -4.93
N SER A 6 -7.53 1.76 -6.10
CA SER A 6 -6.38 2.64 -6.26
C SER A 6 -6.59 3.98 -5.55
N SER A 7 -5.59 4.47 -4.84
CA SER A 7 -5.59 5.81 -4.24
C SER A 7 -5.21 6.87 -5.29
N PHE A 8 -5.05 8.13 -4.89
CA PHE A 8 -4.44 9.15 -5.75
C PHE A 8 -2.92 9.22 -5.53
N ALA A 9 -2.16 9.30 -6.62
CA ALA A 9 -0.81 9.83 -6.60
C ALA A 9 -0.85 11.31 -6.98
N ALA A 10 -0.38 12.20 -6.09
CA ALA A 10 -0.44 13.64 -6.29
C ALA A 10 0.95 14.22 -6.62
N VAL A 11 1.08 14.90 -7.77
CA VAL A 11 2.34 15.53 -8.20
C VAL A 11 2.04 16.90 -8.80
N GLY A 12 2.55 17.96 -8.16
CA GLY A 12 2.17 19.31 -8.54
C GLY A 12 0.65 19.47 -8.50
N ASN A 13 0.03 19.98 -9.57
CA ASN A 13 -1.43 20.12 -9.67
C ASN A 13 -2.15 18.91 -10.29
N ARG A 14 -1.49 17.75 -10.39
CA ARG A 14 -2.04 16.56 -11.05
C ARG A 14 -2.33 15.47 -10.03
N LEU A 15 -3.48 14.83 -10.20
CA LEU A 15 -3.85 13.60 -9.50
C LEU A 15 -3.88 12.47 -10.51
N PHE A 16 -3.16 11.39 -10.21
CA PHE A 16 -3.15 10.17 -11.02
C PHE A 16 -3.82 9.05 -10.25
N THR A 17 -4.65 8.26 -10.91
CA THR A 17 -5.29 7.09 -10.32
C THR A 17 -5.67 6.09 -11.40
N GLN A 18 -6.12 4.91 -10.99
CA GLN A 18 -6.67 3.91 -11.89
C GLN A 18 -8.18 3.74 -11.68
N GLU A 19 -8.91 3.36 -12.73
CA GLU A 19 -10.37 3.16 -12.72
C GLU A 19 -10.77 2.06 -13.72
N GLN A 20 -11.91 1.41 -13.51
CA GLN A 20 -12.57 0.61 -14.53
C GLN A 20 -13.62 1.44 -15.29
N ARG A 21 -13.56 1.49 -16.61
CA ARG A 21 -14.58 2.14 -17.46
C ARG A 21 -15.02 1.18 -18.58
N GLY A 22 -16.22 0.62 -18.44
CA GLY A 22 -16.69 -0.43 -19.36
C GLY A 22 -15.76 -1.64 -19.33
N ASP A 23 -15.27 -2.02 -20.52
CA ASP A 23 -14.36 -3.16 -20.70
C ASP A 23 -12.87 -2.78 -20.62
N SER A 24 -12.57 -1.56 -20.15
CA SER A 24 -11.20 -1.07 -20.03
C SER A 24 -10.80 -0.70 -18.61
N GLU A 25 -9.60 -1.08 -18.21
CA GLU A 25 -8.88 -0.45 -17.10
C GLU A 25 -8.22 0.81 -17.64
N VAL A 26 -8.37 1.91 -16.92
CA VAL A 26 -7.86 3.21 -17.35
C VAL A 26 -6.97 3.82 -16.29
N VAL A 27 -5.87 4.43 -16.73
CA VAL A 27 -5.06 5.35 -15.93
C VAL A 27 -5.50 6.76 -16.28
N VAL A 28 -5.88 7.54 -15.28
CA VAL A 28 -6.48 8.87 -15.49
C VAL A 28 -5.67 9.93 -14.76
N CYS A 29 -5.48 11.07 -15.42
CA CYS A 29 -4.98 12.28 -14.80
C CYS A 29 -6.09 13.31 -14.65
N TYR A 30 -6.29 13.79 -13.43
CA TYR A 30 -7.18 14.90 -13.12
C TYR A 30 -6.38 16.15 -12.73
N ASP A 31 -6.94 17.31 -13.06
CA ASP A 31 -6.53 18.57 -12.47
C ASP A 31 -6.99 18.64 -11.01
N ALA A 32 -6.06 18.89 -10.08
CA ALA A 32 -6.30 18.82 -8.65
C ALA A 32 -7.16 19.98 -8.10
N ASP A 33 -7.29 21.08 -8.85
CA ASP A 33 -8.11 22.24 -8.46
C ASP A 33 -9.55 22.09 -8.93
N SER A 34 -9.75 21.69 -10.19
CA SER A 34 -11.06 21.64 -10.83
C SER A 34 -11.70 20.25 -10.85
N GLY A 35 -10.91 19.19 -10.64
CA GLY A 35 -11.37 17.80 -10.79
C GLY A 35 -11.62 17.38 -12.25
N VAL A 36 -11.28 18.24 -13.22
CA VAL A 36 -11.45 17.94 -14.65
C VAL A 36 -10.40 16.93 -15.12
N GLU A 37 -10.83 15.95 -15.91
CA GLU A 37 -9.94 15.00 -16.56
C GLU A 37 -9.05 15.72 -17.58
N ILE A 38 -7.73 15.58 -17.44
CA ILE A 38 -6.72 16.14 -18.36
C ILE A 38 -6.44 15.13 -19.48
N TRP A 39 -6.17 13.88 -19.11
CA TRP A 39 -5.92 12.79 -20.05
C TRP A 39 -6.29 11.45 -19.42
N ARG A 40 -6.47 10.43 -20.27
CA ARG A 40 -6.58 9.03 -19.87
C ARG A 40 -5.85 8.11 -20.85
N HIS A 41 -5.22 7.08 -20.32
CA HIS A 41 -4.76 5.89 -21.06
C HIS A 41 -5.72 4.75 -20.78
N ALA A 42 -6.01 3.90 -21.77
CA ALA A 42 -6.97 2.81 -21.64
C ALA A 42 -6.42 1.51 -22.22
N ASP A 43 -6.43 0.46 -21.41
CA ASP A 43 -6.12 -0.90 -21.83
C ASP A 43 -7.41 -1.72 -21.83
N VAL A 44 -7.62 -2.56 -22.86
CA VAL A 44 -8.79 -3.45 -22.94
C VAL A 44 -8.62 -4.58 -21.92
N ALA A 45 -9.04 -4.30 -20.71
CA ALA A 45 -8.92 -5.16 -19.56
C ALA A 45 -10.11 -4.94 -18.61
N ARG A 46 -10.60 -6.00 -18.00
CA ARG A 46 -11.66 -5.92 -17.00
C ARG A 46 -11.40 -6.86 -15.85
N PHE A 47 -11.21 -6.29 -14.68
CA PHE A 47 -11.12 -7.05 -13.44
C PHE A 47 -12.35 -6.79 -12.57
N SER A 48 -12.91 -7.84 -11.97
CA SER A 48 -13.94 -7.74 -10.94
C SER A 48 -13.97 -9.00 -10.08
N GLU A 49 -14.26 -8.84 -8.80
CA GLU A 49 -14.56 -9.95 -7.91
C GLU A 49 -15.70 -9.60 -6.94
N VAL A 50 -16.11 -10.53 -6.08
CA VAL A 50 -17.37 -10.46 -5.32
C VAL A 50 -17.33 -9.57 -4.06
N VAL A 51 -16.16 -9.38 -3.48
CA VAL A 51 -15.96 -8.70 -2.19
C VAL A 51 -15.89 -7.19 -2.36
N SER A 52 -15.01 -6.73 -3.24
CA SER A 52 -14.72 -5.33 -3.53
C SER A 52 -15.43 -4.87 -4.81
N GLY A 53 -15.64 -5.74 -5.80
CA GLY A 53 -16.25 -5.37 -7.08
C GLY A 53 -15.21 -5.05 -8.15
N ALA A 54 -15.57 -4.15 -9.07
CA ALA A 54 -14.81 -3.91 -10.28
C ALA A 54 -13.59 -2.99 -10.08
N GLY A 55 -12.58 -3.23 -10.91
CA GLY A 55 -11.48 -2.32 -11.18
C GLY A 55 -10.17 -2.60 -10.45
N PRO A 56 -9.14 -1.82 -10.81
CA PRO A 56 -7.77 -1.98 -10.32
C PRO A 56 -7.61 -1.52 -8.87
N ARG A 57 -6.59 -2.07 -8.19
CA ARG A 57 -6.29 -1.82 -6.76
C ARG A 57 -4.98 -1.08 -6.52
N ALA A 58 -3.97 -1.32 -7.36
CA ALA A 58 -2.67 -0.68 -7.20
C ALA A 58 -2.75 0.84 -7.42
N THR A 59 -1.97 1.61 -6.66
CA THR A 59 -1.83 3.05 -6.84
C THR A 59 -0.68 3.34 -7.82
N PRO A 60 -0.85 4.26 -8.79
CA PRO A 60 0.25 4.67 -9.66
C PRO A 60 1.45 5.21 -8.89
N THR A 61 2.66 4.92 -9.35
CA THR A 61 3.88 5.52 -8.82
C THR A 61 4.47 6.48 -9.83
N PHE A 62 4.66 7.74 -9.43
CA PHE A 62 5.33 8.74 -10.26
C PHE A 62 6.83 8.76 -9.98
N HIS A 63 7.65 8.80 -11.04
CA HIS A 63 9.07 9.07 -10.94
C HIS A 63 9.59 9.64 -12.26
N ASP A 64 10.40 10.71 -12.20
CA ASP A 64 11.07 11.34 -13.36
C ASP A 64 10.19 11.41 -14.62
N ARG A 65 9.07 12.14 -14.50
CA ARG A 65 8.09 12.39 -15.57
C ARG A 65 7.35 11.15 -16.09
N ARG A 66 7.52 10.00 -15.47
CA ARG A 66 6.83 8.75 -15.82
C ARG A 66 5.87 8.32 -14.73
N LEU A 67 4.83 7.60 -15.13
CA LEU A 67 3.92 6.90 -14.25
C LEU A 67 4.04 5.41 -14.49
N TYR A 68 4.18 4.66 -13.40
CA TYR A 68 4.22 3.21 -13.40
C TYR A 68 2.94 2.70 -12.76
N THR A 69 2.21 1.87 -13.48
CA THR A 69 0.89 1.37 -13.07
C THR A 69 0.80 -0.13 -13.24
N LEU A 70 0.09 -0.79 -12.33
CA LEU A 70 -0.23 -2.20 -12.43
C LEU A 70 -1.74 -2.38 -12.43
N GLY A 71 -2.31 -2.83 -13.56
CA GLY A 71 -3.73 -3.12 -13.69
C GLY A 71 -4.14 -4.37 -12.91
N GLY A 72 -5.43 -4.55 -12.63
CA GLY A 72 -5.94 -5.71 -11.90
C GLY A 72 -5.72 -7.03 -12.63
N GLN A 73 -5.57 -6.98 -13.95
CA GLN A 73 -5.22 -8.11 -14.82
C GLN A 73 -3.71 -8.27 -15.07
N GLY A 74 -2.84 -7.57 -14.35
CA GLY A 74 -1.39 -7.78 -14.45
C GLY A 74 -0.72 -7.07 -15.62
N LEU A 75 -1.36 -6.04 -16.19
CA LEU A 75 -0.71 -5.14 -17.15
C LEU A 75 0.15 -4.13 -16.39
N LEU A 76 1.47 -4.27 -16.49
CA LEU A 76 2.44 -3.30 -15.98
C LEU A 76 2.76 -2.30 -17.09
N SER A 77 2.41 -1.03 -16.88
CA SER A 77 2.56 0.02 -17.89
C SER A 77 3.44 1.16 -17.38
N CYS A 78 4.23 1.72 -18.30
CA CYS A 78 4.92 2.98 -18.12
C CYS A 78 4.35 4.02 -19.08
N LEU A 79 3.86 5.12 -18.52
CA LEU A 79 3.23 6.21 -19.25
C LEU A 79 4.03 7.50 -19.08
N ASP A 80 4.07 8.35 -20.09
CA ASP A 80 4.44 9.75 -19.88
C ASP A 80 3.40 10.42 -18.97
N ALA A 81 3.85 10.98 -17.85
CA ALA A 81 2.94 11.53 -16.84
C ALA A 81 2.21 12.81 -17.30
N SER A 82 2.72 13.48 -18.33
CA SER A 82 2.17 14.74 -18.82
C SER A 82 1.05 14.53 -19.85
N SER A 83 1.19 13.52 -20.71
CA SER A 83 0.27 13.21 -21.82
C SER A 83 -0.55 11.93 -21.65
N GLY A 84 -0.09 10.99 -20.82
CA GLY A 84 -0.65 9.64 -20.73
C GLY A 84 -0.19 8.71 -21.86
N GLU A 85 0.78 9.12 -22.68
CA GLU A 85 1.30 8.31 -23.78
C GLU A 85 2.05 7.08 -23.26
N LEU A 86 1.66 5.91 -23.77
CA LEU A 86 2.32 4.64 -23.46
C LEU A 86 3.77 4.64 -23.95
N GLN A 87 4.71 4.41 -23.03
CA GLN A 87 6.13 4.26 -23.34
C GLN A 87 6.49 2.77 -23.51
N TRP A 88 6.01 1.93 -22.60
CA TRP A 88 6.11 0.47 -22.69
C TRP A 88 5.02 -0.18 -21.84
N ASN A 89 4.63 -1.40 -22.18
CA ASN A 89 3.77 -2.26 -21.37
C ASN A 89 4.36 -3.67 -21.27
N ARG A 90 3.95 -4.40 -20.23
CA ARG A 90 4.29 -5.80 -19.99
C ARG A 90 3.04 -6.54 -19.50
N ASP A 91 2.73 -7.67 -20.10
CA ASP A 91 1.66 -8.55 -19.63
C ASP A 91 2.26 -9.60 -18.71
N LEU A 92 2.11 -9.40 -17.39
CA LEU A 92 2.74 -10.28 -16.42
C LEU A 92 2.13 -11.69 -16.42
N MET A 93 0.86 -11.83 -16.82
CA MET A 93 0.22 -13.13 -16.89
C MET A 93 0.75 -13.93 -18.08
N GLU A 94 0.87 -13.30 -19.24
CA GLU A 94 1.40 -13.94 -20.46
C GLU A 94 2.89 -14.23 -20.35
N GLU A 95 3.70 -13.23 -20.01
CA GLU A 95 5.16 -13.33 -20.02
C GLU A 95 5.71 -14.20 -18.88
N PHE A 96 5.04 -14.16 -17.72
CA PHE A 96 5.50 -14.85 -16.53
C PHE A 96 4.71 -16.12 -16.20
N GLU A 97 3.67 -16.44 -16.96
CA GLU A 97 2.70 -17.50 -16.62
C GLU A 97 2.11 -17.28 -15.21
N ALA A 98 1.95 -16.00 -14.83
CA ALA A 98 1.47 -15.62 -13.52
C ALA A 98 -0.04 -15.92 -13.41
N PRO A 99 -0.49 -16.58 -12.32
CA PRO A 99 -1.91 -16.79 -12.11
C PRO A 99 -2.58 -15.45 -11.75
N LEU A 100 -3.82 -15.23 -12.22
CA LEU A 100 -4.61 -14.09 -11.78
C LEU A 100 -4.90 -14.20 -10.27
N PRO A 101 -4.47 -13.24 -9.44
CA PRO A 101 -4.76 -13.29 -8.00
C PRO A 101 -6.25 -13.15 -7.72
N MET A 102 -6.72 -13.68 -6.58
CA MET A 102 -8.15 -13.63 -6.19
C MET A 102 -8.70 -12.21 -6.15
N TRP A 103 -7.89 -11.25 -5.68
CA TRP A 103 -8.24 -9.82 -5.68
C TRP A 103 -7.51 -9.04 -6.78
N GLY A 104 -6.99 -9.73 -7.81
CA GLY A 104 -6.22 -9.11 -8.88
C GLY A 104 -4.86 -8.61 -8.41
N PHE A 105 -4.04 -8.17 -9.36
CA PHE A 105 -2.76 -7.56 -9.04
C PHE A 105 -3.01 -6.24 -8.30
N SER A 106 -2.59 -6.18 -7.04
CA SER A 106 -2.95 -5.11 -6.10
C SER A 106 -1.76 -4.36 -5.53
N ALA A 107 -0.56 -4.95 -5.61
CA ALA A 107 0.68 -4.34 -5.16
C ALA A 107 1.03 -3.14 -6.07
N SER A 108 1.25 -1.98 -5.46
CA SER A 108 1.67 -0.78 -6.18
C SER A 108 3.13 -0.90 -6.62
N PRO A 109 3.52 -0.48 -7.85
CA PRO A 109 4.90 -0.55 -8.31
C PRO A 109 5.85 0.26 -7.42
N LEU A 110 6.93 -0.36 -6.96
CA LEU A 110 8.00 0.33 -6.24
C LEU A 110 9.03 0.84 -7.25
N VAL A 111 9.36 2.13 -7.21
CA VAL A 111 10.40 2.70 -8.08
C VAL A 111 11.60 3.10 -7.25
N ILE A 112 12.77 2.53 -7.56
CA ILE A 112 14.05 2.83 -6.92
C ILE A 112 15.07 3.02 -8.03
N ASP A 113 15.70 4.21 -8.07
CA ASP A 113 16.68 4.56 -9.10
C ASP A 113 16.16 4.23 -10.51
N ASP A 114 16.85 3.36 -11.25
CA ASP A 114 16.47 2.95 -12.60
C ASP A 114 15.52 1.74 -12.66
N LEU A 115 15.03 1.26 -11.52
CA LEU A 115 14.22 0.05 -11.43
C LEU A 115 12.74 0.32 -11.09
N VAL A 116 11.87 -0.48 -11.68
CA VAL A 116 10.45 -0.64 -11.30
C VAL A 116 10.28 -2.07 -10.80
N ILE A 117 9.85 -2.23 -9.56
CA ILE A 117 9.77 -3.51 -8.89
C ILE A 117 8.31 -3.83 -8.59
N VAL A 118 7.87 -5.02 -9.01
CA VAL A 118 6.51 -5.51 -8.77
C VAL A 118 6.52 -6.98 -8.36
N TYR A 119 5.51 -7.36 -7.58
CA TYR A 119 5.25 -8.76 -7.30
C TYR A 119 4.43 -9.38 -8.42
N VAL A 120 4.99 -10.41 -9.06
CA VAL A 120 4.39 -11.18 -10.15
C VAL A 120 3.75 -12.46 -9.61
N GLY A 121 4.41 -13.16 -8.68
CA GLY A 121 3.87 -14.38 -8.05
C GLY A 121 3.76 -15.59 -8.96
N ALA A 122 4.61 -15.70 -9.98
CA ALA A 122 4.57 -16.82 -10.91
C ALA A 122 4.96 -18.15 -10.23
N SER A 123 4.29 -19.21 -10.65
CA SER A 123 4.48 -20.57 -10.11
C SER A 123 5.87 -21.16 -10.38
N ASN A 124 6.61 -20.61 -11.34
CA ASN A 124 7.95 -21.04 -11.71
C ASN A 124 9.09 -20.30 -10.98
N GLY A 125 8.79 -19.67 -9.85
CA GLY A 125 9.80 -18.97 -9.04
C GLY A 125 10.14 -17.58 -9.55
N ARG A 126 9.24 -16.92 -10.28
CA ARG A 126 9.35 -15.49 -10.63
C ARG A 126 8.37 -14.70 -9.76
N GLY A 127 8.83 -14.43 -8.54
CA GLY A 127 8.02 -13.87 -7.48
C GLY A 127 8.01 -12.36 -7.48
N LEU A 128 9.15 -11.75 -7.13
CA LEU A 128 9.38 -10.31 -7.21
C LEU A 128 10.34 -10.05 -8.37
N VAL A 129 9.98 -9.14 -9.26
CA VAL A 129 10.74 -8.86 -10.48
C VAL A 129 11.02 -7.36 -10.54
N ALA A 130 12.26 -7.02 -10.87
CA ALA A 130 12.68 -5.67 -11.19
C ALA A 130 12.86 -5.51 -12.69
N PHE A 131 12.30 -4.42 -13.20
CA PHE A 131 12.36 -4.03 -14.60
C PHE A 131 13.17 -2.74 -14.73
N ASP A 132 13.97 -2.60 -15.78
CA ASP A 132 14.50 -1.29 -16.18
C ASP A 132 13.32 -0.35 -16.45
N ARG A 133 13.30 0.80 -15.79
CA ARG A 133 12.15 1.70 -15.82
C ARG A 133 11.94 2.38 -17.17
N LYS A 134 12.97 2.41 -18.03
CA LYS A 134 12.96 3.10 -19.33
C LYS A 134 12.55 2.14 -20.44
N THR A 135 12.99 0.89 -20.39
CA THR A 135 12.76 -0.11 -21.45
C THR A 135 11.69 -1.13 -21.08
N GLY A 136 11.45 -1.37 -19.79
CA GLY A 136 10.57 -2.44 -19.31
C GLY A 136 11.20 -3.83 -19.39
N GLU A 137 12.51 -3.93 -19.63
CA GLU A 137 13.23 -5.22 -19.64
C GLU A 137 13.49 -5.71 -18.20
N SER A 138 13.39 -7.02 -17.96
CA SER A 138 13.65 -7.60 -16.63
C SER A 138 15.15 -7.58 -16.32
N GLU A 139 15.51 -6.97 -15.20
CA GLU A 139 16.90 -6.83 -14.71
C GLU A 139 17.27 -7.94 -13.72
N TRP A 140 16.42 -8.14 -12.71
CA TRP A 140 16.58 -9.25 -11.75
C TRP A 140 15.22 -9.76 -11.29
N GLN A 141 15.22 -10.99 -10.79
CA GLN A 141 14.03 -11.63 -10.24
C GLN A 141 14.42 -12.53 -9.06
N ILE A 142 13.53 -12.63 -8.08
CA ILE A 142 13.68 -13.59 -6.98
C ILE A 142 12.51 -14.54 -6.90
N ALA A 143 12.80 -15.76 -6.43
CA ALA A 143 11.80 -16.77 -6.18
C ALA A 143 10.90 -16.38 -5.00
N SER A 144 9.63 -16.21 -5.30
CA SER A 144 8.54 -16.21 -4.33
C SER A 144 7.36 -16.92 -4.96
N SER A 145 6.55 -17.57 -4.14
CA SER A 145 5.36 -18.30 -4.58
C SER A 145 4.14 -17.83 -3.82
N GLY A 146 2.97 -18.06 -4.41
CA GLY A 146 1.69 -17.67 -3.84
C GLY A 146 1.30 -16.22 -4.16
N MET A 147 0.09 -15.88 -3.75
CA MET A 147 -0.49 -14.57 -3.98
C MET A 147 0.05 -13.55 -2.97
N ASN A 148 0.36 -12.35 -3.45
CA ASN A 148 0.66 -11.19 -2.63
C ASN A 148 -0.13 -9.99 -3.18
N TYR A 149 -0.63 -9.20 -2.25
CA TYR A 149 -1.35 -7.95 -2.45
C TYR A 149 -0.64 -6.77 -1.76
N SER A 150 0.47 -7.03 -1.07
CA SER A 150 1.27 -6.08 -0.30
C SER A 150 2.41 -5.55 -1.14
N SER A 151 2.40 -4.25 -1.41
CA SER A 151 3.45 -3.58 -2.19
C SER A 151 4.83 -3.81 -1.57
N ALA A 152 5.85 -4.01 -2.42
CA ALA A 152 7.23 -3.97 -1.97
C ALA A 152 7.57 -2.56 -1.45
N GLN A 153 8.48 -2.46 -0.48
CA GLN A 153 8.91 -1.16 0.05
C GLN A 153 10.41 -1.10 0.28
N LEU A 154 10.99 0.07 0.03
CA LEU A 154 12.35 0.38 0.42
C LEU A 154 12.38 0.77 1.90
N VAL A 155 13.23 0.11 2.68
CA VAL A 155 13.54 0.47 4.06
C VAL A 155 15.04 0.63 4.23
N THR A 156 15.46 1.28 5.30
CA THR A 156 16.88 1.28 5.71
C THR A 156 17.01 0.66 7.08
N LEU A 157 17.49 -0.58 7.15
CA LEU A 157 17.67 -1.34 8.38
C LEU A 157 19.16 -1.60 8.58
N VAL A 158 19.65 -1.31 9.78
CA VAL A 158 21.08 -1.44 10.14
C VAL A 158 21.97 -0.75 9.09
N GLU A 159 21.59 0.49 8.74
CA GLU A 159 22.30 1.36 7.78
C GLU A 159 22.39 0.81 6.34
N ARG A 160 21.60 -0.20 5.99
CA ARG A 160 21.57 -0.80 4.65
C ARG A 160 20.19 -0.63 4.00
N PRO A 161 20.13 -0.16 2.74
CA PRO A 161 18.88 -0.11 2.00
C PRO A 161 18.45 -1.55 1.64
N LEU A 162 17.19 -1.87 1.88
CA LEU A 162 16.59 -3.19 1.61
C LEU A 162 15.20 -3.02 1.03
N ILE A 163 14.83 -3.88 0.10
CA ILE A 163 13.44 -4.05 -0.31
C ILE A 163 12.81 -5.12 0.59
N LEU A 164 11.73 -4.77 1.28
CA LEU A 164 10.89 -5.74 1.98
C LEU A 164 9.75 -6.20 1.08
N CYS A 165 9.58 -7.51 0.95
CA CYS A 165 8.48 -8.14 0.23
C CYS A 165 7.88 -9.26 1.07
N ALA A 166 6.59 -9.13 1.41
CA ALA A 166 5.86 -10.18 2.12
C ALA A 166 5.41 -11.29 1.16
N SER A 167 5.15 -12.47 1.70
CA SER A 167 4.48 -13.59 1.02
C SER A 167 3.60 -14.30 2.06
N THR A 168 2.81 -15.28 1.65
CA THR A 168 2.04 -16.11 2.60
C THR A 168 2.94 -16.77 3.65
N ALA A 169 4.12 -17.24 3.26
CA ALA A 169 4.98 -18.06 4.14
C ALA A 169 6.05 -17.25 4.89
N LYS A 170 6.50 -16.13 4.34
CA LYS A 170 7.67 -15.39 4.83
C LYS A 170 7.65 -13.90 4.49
N LEU A 171 8.41 -13.12 5.24
CA LEU A 171 8.89 -11.81 4.84
C LEU A 171 10.33 -11.97 4.32
N VAL A 172 10.60 -11.45 3.12
CA VAL A 172 11.93 -11.47 2.50
C VAL A 172 12.48 -10.05 2.45
N ALA A 173 13.76 -9.89 2.74
CA ALA A 173 14.50 -8.68 2.44
C ALA A 173 15.54 -8.91 1.34
N VAL A 174 15.60 -7.96 0.42
CA VAL A 174 16.40 -8.08 -0.80
C VAL A 174 17.27 -6.85 -0.96
N ASP A 175 18.51 -7.05 -1.39
CA ASP A 175 19.37 -5.96 -1.86
C ASP A 175 18.77 -5.31 -3.12
N PRO A 176 18.48 -3.99 -3.10
CA PRO A 176 17.80 -3.33 -4.21
C PRO A 176 18.56 -3.36 -5.54
N ALA A 177 19.89 -3.36 -5.50
CA ALA A 177 20.73 -3.26 -6.69
C ALA A 177 20.88 -4.61 -7.39
N THR A 178 20.97 -5.70 -6.63
CA THR A 178 21.33 -7.02 -7.15
C THR A 178 20.18 -8.03 -7.16
N GLY A 179 19.12 -7.78 -6.40
CA GLY A 179 18.09 -8.79 -6.15
C GLY A 179 18.56 -9.91 -5.20
N THR A 180 19.73 -9.78 -4.56
CA THR A 180 20.21 -10.81 -3.63
C THR A 180 19.39 -10.82 -2.35
N VAL A 181 18.91 -11.98 -1.93
CA VAL A 181 18.21 -12.13 -0.65
C VAL A 181 19.19 -11.89 0.50
N ALA A 182 18.92 -10.86 1.29
CA ALA A 182 19.71 -10.50 2.47
C ALA A 182 19.34 -11.37 3.68
N TRP A 183 18.03 -11.56 3.90
CA TRP A 183 17.49 -12.41 4.95
C TRP A 183 16.04 -12.77 4.68
N GLU A 184 15.57 -13.81 5.36
CA GLU A 184 14.17 -14.24 5.35
C GLU A 184 13.68 -14.41 6.79
N TYR A 185 12.42 -14.09 7.01
CA TYR A 185 11.71 -14.34 8.26
C TYR A 185 10.48 -15.21 7.96
N GLU A 186 10.50 -16.46 8.44
CA GLU A 186 9.38 -17.38 8.28
C GLU A 186 8.24 -17.01 9.23
N HIS A 187 7.00 -17.12 8.73
CA HIS A 187 5.81 -16.88 9.54
C HIS A 187 5.52 -18.03 10.54
N SER A 188 6.31 -19.11 10.52
CA SER A 188 6.26 -20.25 11.45
C SER A 188 4.87 -20.87 11.64
N GLY A 189 4.17 -21.14 10.53
CA GLY A 189 2.83 -21.75 10.55
C GLY A 189 1.69 -20.79 10.92
N GLN A 190 1.98 -19.51 11.14
CA GLN A 190 0.96 -18.48 11.33
C GLN A 190 0.12 -18.36 10.06
N ARG A 191 -1.21 -18.31 10.22
CA ARG A 191 -2.11 -17.92 9.13
C ARG A 191 -1.72 -16.51 8.68
N SER A 192 -1.23 -16.41 7.46
CA SER A 192 -0.79 -15.16 6.87
C SER A 192 -1.32 -15.01 5.45
N MET A 193 -1.66 -13.78 5.08
CA MET A 193 -1.88 -13.32 3.73
C MET A 193 -1.09 -12.03 3.56
N ALA A 194 -0.20 -11.99 2.57
CA ALA A 194 0.59 -10.80 2.28
C ALA A 194 -0.31 -9.72 1.68
N ILE A 195 -0.93 -8.91 2.54
CA ILE A 195 -1.87 -7.85 2.15
C ILE A 195 -1.38 -6.48 2.62
N VAL A 196 -0.84 -6.41 3.82
CA VAL A 196 -0.43 -5.17 4.49
C VAL A 196 1.09 -5.04 4.42
N GLN A 197 1.62 -3.83 4.23
CA GLN A 197 3.07 -3.63 4.21
C GLN A 197 3.64 -3.74 5.64
N PRO A 198 4.83 -4.33 5.82
CA PRO A 198 5.56 -4.22 7.09
C PRO A 198 5.76 -2.76 7.51
N GLN A 199 5.87 -2.48 8.80
CA GLN A 199 6.13 -1.12 9.29
C GLN A 199 7.49 -1.05 9.95
N GLN A 200 8.43 -0.30 9.37
CA GLN A 200 9.67 0.03 10.08
C GLN A 200 9.35 0.94 11.28
N ILE A 201 9.80 0.55 12.48
CA ILE A 201 9.58 1.32 13.72
C ILE A 201 10.87 1.88 14.33
N SER A 202 12.03 1.40 13.87
CA SER A 202 13.34 1.93 14.23
C SER A 202 14.37 1.57 13.15
N ALA A 203 15.62 2.02 13.30
CA ALA A 203 16.72 1.59 12.44
C ALA A 203 17.01 0.08 12.51
N LYS A 204 16.44 -0.64 13.50
CA LYS A 204 16.75 -2.04 13.80
C LYS A 204 15.50 -2.90 14.05
N SER A 205 14.31 -2.38 13.77
CA SER A 205 13.07 -3.08 14.12
C SER A 205 11.99 -2.85 13.08
N VAL A 206 11.28 -3.93 12.75
CA VAL A 206 10.13 -3.94 11.85
C VAL A 206 8.96 -4.66 12.50
N ILE A 207 7.75 -4.16 12.25
CA ILE A 207 6.51 -4.86 12.55
C ILE A 207 6.07 -5.60 11.30
N VAL A 208 5.91 -6.91 11.43
CA VAL A 208 5.47 -7.80 10.36
C VAL A 208 3.98 -8.10 10.56
N PRO A 209 3.09 -7.60 9.69
CA PRO A 209 1.70 -8.00 9.69
C PRO A 209 1.52 -9.34 8.98
N PHE A 210 0.63 -10.16 9.52
CA PHE A 210 0.24 -11.40 8.87
C PHE A 210 -1.02 -11.22 8.00
N GLY A 211 -1.70 -10.07 8.04
CA GLY A 211 -2.89 -9.80 7.23
C GLY A 211 -4.08 -10.72 7.56
N ASP A 212 -5.26 -10.40 7.01
CA ASP A 212 -6.51 -11.16 7.17
C ASP A 212 -6.77 -11.70 8.60
N GLY A 213 -6.59 -10.83 9.60
CA GLY A 213 -6.83 -11.19 11.00
C GLY A 213 -5.72 -11.99 11.68
N GLY A 214 -4.58 -12.21 11.01
CA GLY A 214 -3.46 -13.01 11.49
C GLY A 214 -2.60 -12.35 12.58
N GLY A 215 -2.83 -11.08 12.91
CA GLY A 215 -2.06 -10.36 13.92
C GLY A 215 -0.80 -9.70 13.37
N VAL A 216 0.09 -9.31 14.28
CA VAL A 216 1.38 -8.67 13.96
C VAL A 216 2.49 -9.23 14.87
N ALA A 217 3.73 -9.18 14.42
CA ALA A 217 4.93 -9.50 15.22
C ALA A 217 5.97 -8.38 15.12
N ARG A 218 6.80 -8.24 16.16
CA ARG A 218 7.98 -7.38 16.11
C ARG A 218 9.23 -8.21 15.91
N ILE A 219 10.00 -7.86 14.89
CA ILE A 219 11.29 -8.46 14.58
C ILE A 219 12.36 -7.41 14.75
N ASP A 220 13.31 -7.70 15.64
CA ASP A 220 14.52 -6.91 15.80
C ASP A 220 15.64 -7.53 14.94
N LEU A 221 16.46 -6.65 14.36
CA LEU A 221 17.51 -6.99 13.42
C LEU A 221 18.84 -6.46 13.91
N GLN A 222 19.87 -7.28 13.75
CA GLN A 222 21.25 -6.88 13.95
C GLN A 222 22.16 -7.53 12.91
N MET A 223 23.30 -6.90 12.68
CA MET A 223 24.39 -7.45 11.89
C MET A 223 25.51 -7.85 12.85
N VAL A 224 25.93 -9.11 12.80
CA VAL A 224 27.06 -9.63 13.60
C VAL A 224 27.96 -10.40 12.64
N ASP A 225 29.22 -9.98 12.53
CA ASP A 225 30.20 -10.59 11.62
C ASP A 225 29.70 -10.71 10.17
N ASP A 226 29.07 -9.66 9.64
CA ASP A 226 28.43 -9.58 8.32
C ASP A 226 27.27 -10.59 8.09
N VAL A 227 26.73 -11.17 9.15
CA VAL A 227 25.55 -12.03 9.11
C VAL A 227 24.35 -11.35 9.77
N TRP A 228 23.21 -11.35 9.07
CA TRP A 228 21.94 -10.91 9.62
C TRP A 228 21.47 -11.86 10.73
N GLN A 229 21.13 -11.29 11.88
CA GLN A 229 20.46 -12.02 12.95
C GLN A 229 19.12 -11.36 13.25
N LEU A 230 18.06 -12.16 13.19
CA LEU A 230 16.70 -11.75 13.43
C LEU A 230 16.21 -12.32 14.77
N THR A 231 15.58 -11.49 15.58
CA THR A 231 14.96 -11.89 16.84
C THR A 231 13.50 -11.47 16.86
N GLU A 232 12.58 -12.44 16.85
CA GLU A 232 11.18 -12.17 17.16
C GLU A 232 11.06 -11.81 18.63
N ARG A 233 10.70 -10.55 18.90
CA ARG A 233 10.56 -10.04 20.27
C ARG A 233 9.23 -10.44 20.87
N TRP A 234 8.18 -10.35 20.07
CA TRP A 234 6.82 -10.72 20.45
C TRP A 234 5.94 -10.92 19.22
N ARG A 235 4.84 -11.62 19.46
CA ARG A 235 3.72 -11.76 18.52
C ARG A 235 2.42 -11.38 19.22
N SER A 236 1.52 -10.72 18.51
CA SER A 236 0.31 -10.15 19.10
C SER A 236 -0.89 -10.27 18.18
N ASN A 237 -2.00 -10.76 18.75
CA ASN A 237 -3.33 -10.71 18.15
C ASN A 237 -4.12 -9.48 18.63
N ASN A 238 -3.46 -8.54 19.30
CA ASN A 238 -4.09 -7.32 19.78
C ASN A 238 -4.32 -6.29 18.67
N LEU A 239 -3.53 -6.33 17.59
CA LEU A 239 -3.72 -5.57 16.36
C LEU A 239 -3.77 -6.58 15.20
N LYS A 240 -4.81 -6.51 14.37
CA LYS A 240 -5.12 -7.53 13.36
C LYS A 240 -5.61 -6.83 12.09
N PRO A 241 -4.69 -6.25 11.31
CA PRO A 241 -5.06 -5.56 10.09
C PRO A 241 -5.54 -6.57 9.05
N SER A 242 -6.44 -6.15 8.17
CA SER A 242 -6.90 -6.95 7.03
C SER A 242 -6.23 -6.44 5.75
N PHE A 243 -6.82 -5.42 5.12
CA PHE A 243 -6.27 -4.68 3.97
C PHE A 243 -6.10 -3.19 4.27
N ASN A 244 -6.01 -2.87 5.55
CA ASN A 244 -5.81 -1.53 6.06
C ASN A 244 -4.40 -1.43 6.63
N ASP A 245 -3.68 -0.38 6.28
CA ASP A 245 -2.39 -0.11 6.91
C ASP A 245 -2.57 0.33 8.37
N PHE A 246 -1.47 0.37 9.09
CA PHE A 246 -1.38 0.89 10.45
C PHE A 246 -0.16 1.80 10.54
N VAL A 247 -0.18 2.74 11.48
CA VAL A 247 0.86 3.76 11.61
C VAL A 247 1.58 3.62 12.94
N TYR A 248 2.88 3.91 12.94
CA TYR A 248 3.70 3.99 14.14
C TYR A 248 3.87 5.45 14.57
N TYR A 249 3.59 5.75 15.85
CA TYR A 249 3.77 7.08 16.41
C TYR A 249 4.14 6.99 17.89
N ASN A 250 5.25 7.63 18.29
CA ASN A 250 5.70 7.75 19.68
C ASN A 250 5.63 6.44 20.49
N GLY A 251 6.21 5.35 19.96
CA GLY A 251 6.26 4.06 20.65
C GLY A 251 5.00 3.19 20.54
N HIS A 252 3.99 3.64 19.79
CA HIS A 252 2.71 2.94 19.68
C HIS A 252 2.31 2.70 18.23
N LEU A 253 1.54 1.64 17.99
CA LEU A 253 0.94 1.32 16.71
C LEU A 253 -0.55 1.64 16.77
N TYR A 254 -1.05 2.35 15.76
CA TYR A 254 -2.46 2.70 15.60
C TYR A 254 -2.96 2.10 14.30
N GLY A 255 -4.00 1.28 14.38
CA GLY A 255 -4.54 0.59 13.20
C GLY A 255 -5.79 -0.19 13.53
N PHE A 256 -6.26 -1.01 12.60
CA PHE A 256 -7.48 -1.77 12.81
C PHE A 256 -7.21 -3.18 13.32
N ASP A 257 -8.00 -3.58 14.33
CA ASP A 257 -8.26 -4.98 14.64
C ASP A 257 -9.61 -5.32 14.00
N GLN A 258 -9.52 -5.81 12.76
CA GLN A 258 -10.64 -6.00 11.84
C GLN A 258 -11.46 -4.71 11.65
N HIS A 259 -12.63 -4.60 12.28
CA HIS A 259 -13.58 -3.50 12.08
C HIS A 259 -13.51 -2.42 13.17
N ILE A 260 -12.58 -2.55 14.13
CA ILE A 260 -12.44 -1.62 15.27
C ILE A 260 -11.02 -1.09 15.33
N PHE A 261 -10.88 0.22 15.45
CA PHE A 261 -9.59 0.87 15.59
C PHE A 261 -8.96 0.55 16.96
N THR A 262 -7.63 0.49 16.99
CA THR A 262 -6.87 -0.03 18.12
C THR A 262 -5.53 0.67 18.24
N CYS A 263 -5.09 0.87 19.48
CA CYS A 263 -3.72 1.22 19.83
C CYS A 263 -3.07 0.06 20.59
N ILE A 264 -1.86 -0.30 20.18
CA ILE A 264 -0.99 -1.21 20.93
C ILE A 264 0.37 -0.57 21.18
N ASP A 265 1.02 -0.96 22.26
CA ASP A 265 2.41 -0.60 22.54
C ASP A 265 3.36 -1.39 21.63
N ALA A 266 4.28 -0.69 20.95
CA ALA A 266 5.16 -1.29 19.95
C ALA A 266 6.36 -2.05 20.57
N GLU A 267 6.66 -1.85 21.85
CA GLU A 267 7.70 -2.57 22.57
C GLU A 267 7.21 -3.93 23.07
N THR A 268 5.95 -3.99 23.51
CA THR A 268 5.39 -5.15 24.23
C THR A 268 4.29 -5.89 23.47
N GLY A 269 3.72 -5.28 22.42
CA GLY A 269 2.57 -5.81 21.69
C GLY A 269 1.25 -5.78 22.48
N GLN A 270 1.23 -5.14 23.65
CA GLN A 270 0.07 -5.07 24.53
C GLN A 270 -0.93 -4.00 24.07
N ARG A 271 -2.22 -4.33 24.13
CA ARG A 271 -3.29 -3.40 23.79
C ARG A 271 -3.39 -2.30 24.83
N GLN A 272 -3.41 -1.06 24.37
CA GLN A 272 -3.75 0.09 25.20
C GLN A 272 -5.27 0.33 25.18
N TRP A 273 -5.86 0.36 23.99
CA TRP A 273 -7.31 0.46 23.82
C TRP A 273 -7.78 -0.13 22.48
N LYS A 274 -9.08 -0.42 22.40
CA LYS A 274 -9.79 -0.85 21.18
C LYS A 274 -11.18 -0.21 21.16
N ARG A 275 -11.37 0.81 20.31
CA ARG A 275 -12.54 1.70 20.23
C ARG A 275 -12.64 2.29 18.81
N GLY A 276 -13.78 2.89 18.46
CA GLY A 276 -14.00 3.42 17.12
C GLY A 276 -14.31 2.31 16.10
N ARG A 277 -15.61 2.08 15.85
CA ARG A 277 -16.08 1.11 14.85
C ARG A 277 -16.15 1.78 13.47
N TYR A 278 -15.03 1.84 12.78
CA TYR A 278 -14.92 2.49 11.46
C TYR A 278 -14.93 1.50 10.29
N GLY A 279 -15.24 0.22 10.55
CA GLY A 279 -15.22 -0.83 9.53
C GLY A 279 -13.79 -1.14 9.08
N PHE A 280 -13.63 -1.59 7.83
CA PHE A 280 -12.34 -1.75 7.17
C PHE A 280 -11.87 -0.43 6.50
N GLY A 281 -11.77 0.62 7.31
CA GLY A 281 -11.32 1.93 6.86
C GLY A 281 -9.80 2.03 6.68
N GLN A 282 -9.32 3.24 6.37
CA GLN A 282 -7.90 3.55 6.20
C GLN A 282 -7.45 4.65 7.16
N VAL A 283 -6.15 4.74 7.45
CA VAL A 283 -5.56 5.74 8.35
C VAL A 283 -4.39 6.48 7.74
N ILE A 284 -4.32 7.80 7.99
CA ILE A 284 -3.11 8.62 7.83
C ILE A 284 -2.72 9.22 9.17
N LEU A 285 -1.40 9.30 9.42
CA LEU A 285 -0.82 10.00 10.55
C LEU A 285 -0.33 11.40 10.14
N PHE A 286 -0.81 12.41 10.84
CA PHE A 286 -0.23 13.75 10.86
C PHE A 286 0.72 13.85 12.05
N ALA A 287 1.96 13.38 11.87
CA ALA A 287 2.89 13.15 12.97
C ALA A 287 3.26 14.42 13.74
N GLU A 288 3.42 15.56 13.06
CA GLU A 288 3.75 16.84 13.70
C GLU A 288 2.63 17.34 14.61
N GLN A 289 1.36 17.06 14.25
CA GLN A 289 0.18 17.48 15.01
C GLN A 289 -0.26 16.41 16.02
N GLY A 290 0.29 15.19 15.95
CA GLY A 290 -0.17 14.06 16.74
C GLY A 290 -1.63 13.69 16.45
N LEU A 291 -2.04 13.77 15.18
CA LEU A 291 -3.41 13.50 14.75
C LEU A 291 -3.47 12.30 13.80
N LEU A 292 -4.58 11.56 13.87
CA LEU A 292 -4.89 10.47 12.96
C LEU A 292 -6.14 10.83 12.17
N LEU A 293 -6.07 10.74 10.85
CA LEU A 293 -7.25 10.83 10.00
C LEU A 293 -7.68 9.44 9.57
N ILE A 294 -8.89 9.07 9.93
CA ILE A 294 -9.53 7.84 9.51
C ILE A 294 -10.50 8.14 8.36
N THR A 295 -10.33 7.44 7.24
CA THR A 295 -11.40 7.29 6.24
C THR A 295 -12.14 6.00 6.57
N ALA A 296 -13.31 6.10 7.17
CA ALA A 296 -14.13 4.96 7.56
C ALA A 296 -14.69 4.24 6.33
N GLU A 297 -15.02 2.96 6.50
CA GLU A 297 -15.49 2.08 5.40
C GLU A 297 -16.74 2.59 4.69
N LYS A 298 -17.60 3.35 5.39
CA LYS A 298 -18.82 3.92 4.80
C LYS A 298 -18.63 5.32 4.21
N GLY A 299 -17.41 5.85 4.29
CA GLY A 299 -17.03 7.12 3.69
C GLY A 299 -16.94 8.30 4.65
N GLU A 300 -17.17 8.13 5.96
CA GLU A 300 -16.94 9.20 6.92
C GLU A 300 -15.45 9.49 7.11
N LEU A 301 -15.11 10.76 7.32
CA LEU A 301 -13.80 11.18 7.79
C LEU A 301 -13.87 11.41 9.30
N VAL A 302 -12.96 10.80 10.04
CA VAL A 302 -12.89 10.92 11.50
C VAL A 302 -11.48 11.34 11.89
N LEU A 303 -11.36 12.46 12.59
CA LEU A 303 -10.09 12.96 13.11
C LEU A 303 -9.95 12.53 14.57
N LEU A 304 -8.84 11.87 14.90
CA LEU A 304 -8.53 11.39 16.25
C LEU A 304 -7.23 12.03 16.76
N GLU A 305 -7.11 12.11 18.09
CA GLU A 305 -5.79 12.27 18.71
C GLU A 305 -5.00 10.95 18.62
N ALA A 306 -3.72 11.03 18.30
CA ALA A 306 -2.77 9.91 18.40
C ALA A 306 -2.35 9.72 19.87
N ASN A 307 -3.29 9.31 20.72
CA ASN A 307 -3.12 9.20 22.16
C ASN A 307 -3.16 7.73 22.60
N PRO A 308 -2.10 7.20 23.22
CA PRO A 308 -2.12 5.80 23.65
C PRO A 308 -2.98 5.56 24.89
N LYS A 309 -3.28 6.58 25.70
CA LYS A 309 -4.03 6.39 26.96
C LYS A 309 -5.53 6.26 26.75
N GLN A 310 -6.05 6.86 25.68
CA GLN A 310 -7.48 6.88 25.38
C GLN A 310 -7.74 7.10 23.89
N HIS A 311 -8.92 6.68 23.46
CA HIS A 311 -9.45 6.99 22.14
C HIS A 311 -10.28 8.27 22.22
N THR A 312 -9.90 9.29 21.44
CA THR A 312 -10.53 10.61 21.43
C THR A 312 -10.85 11.02 20.00
N GLU A 313 -12.15 11.02 19.64
CA GLU A 313 -12.62 11.62 18.38
C GLU A 313 -12.71 13.14 18.55
N LEU A 314 -11.99 13.88 17.71
CA LEU A 314 -12.01 15.34 17.70
C LEU A 314 -13.12 15.88 16.80
N THR A 315 -13.30 15.27 15.63
CA THR A 315 -14.36 15.62 14.70
C THR A 315 -14.70 14.46 13.77
N ARG A 316 -15.90 14.52 13.20
CA ARG A 316 -16.42 13.59 12.21
C ARG A 316 -17.16 14.36 11.12
N LEU A 317 -16.93 13.98 9.88
CA LEU A 317 -17.56 14.54 8.71
C LEU A 317 -18.09 13.41 7.82
N GLU A 318 -19.36 13.49 7.41
CA GLU A 318 -19.85 12.69 6.29
C GLU A 318 -19.19 13.22 5.02
N SER A 319 -18.41 12.37 4.34
CA SER A 319 -17.66 12.77 3.16
C SER A 319 -18.15 12.02 1.93
N LEU A 320 -17.86 10.73 1.87
CA LEU A 320 -18.23 9.87 0.75
C LEU A 320 -19.44 9.02 1.13
N SER A 321 -20.18 8.57 0.12
CA SER A 321 -21.30 7.65 0.22
C SER A 321 -20.90 6.26 -0.28
N GLY A 322 -21.03 5.26 0.60
CA GLY A 322 -20.83 3.86 0.24
C GLY A 322 -19.43 3.33 0.56
N LYS A 323 -19.12 2.15 0.01
CA LYS A 323 -17.91 1.40 0.36
C LYS A 323 -16.65 2.17 -0.04
N THR A 324 -15.83 2.47 0.96
CA THR A 324 -14.62 3.29 0.83
C THR A 324 -13.43 2.56 1.45
N TRP A 325 -12.60 1.96 0.61
CA TRP A 325 -11.40 1.22 1.03
C TRP A 325 -10.10 1.85 0.50
N ASN A 326 -10.20 2.90 -0.32
CA ASN A 326 -9.06 3.63 -0.86
C ASN A 326 -8.35 4.39 0.26
N HIS A 327 -7.02 4.50 0.19
CA HIS A 327 -6.28 5.34 1.13
C HIS A 327 -6.53 6.81 0.77
N PRO A 328 -6.74 7.69 1.77
CA PRO A 328 -6.75 9.13 1.51
C PRO A 328 -5.39 9.59 0.97
N THR A 329 -5.37 10.76 0.34
CA THR A 329 -4.14 11.39 -0.14
C THR A 329 -4.09 12.81 0.36
N VAL A 330 -3.01 13.20 1.05
CA VAL A 330 -2.80 14.58 1.48
C VAL A 330 -1.68 15.18 0.68
N ALA A 331 -1.96 16.26 -0.03
CA ALA A 331 -0.97 17.00 -0.79
C ALA A 331 -1.40 18.46 -0.91
N ARG A 332 -0.44 19.39 -0.93
CA ARG A 332 -0.72 20.83 -1.14
C ARG A 332 -1.75 21.40 -0.16
N LYS A 333 -1.69 20.97 1.10
CA LYS A 333 -2.65 21.34 2.15
C LYS A 333 -4.10 20.97 1.83
N ARG A 334 -4.30 19.97 0.98
CA ARG A 334 -5.61 19.43 0.65
C ARG A 334 -5.67 17.95 0.94
N LEU A 335 -6.86 17.49 1.30
CA LEU A 335 -7.20 16.09 1.45
C LEU A 335 -8.02 15.65 0.25
N PHE A 336 -7.51 14.67 -0.48
CA PHE A 336 -8.22 14.00 -1.56
C PHE A 336 -8.67 12.63 -1.07
N VAL A 337 -9.96 12.38 -1.19
CA VAL A 337 -10.58 11.10 -0.81
C VAL A 337 -11.41 10.61 -1.99
N ARG A 338 -11.46 9.28 -2.16
CA ARG A 338 -12.28 8.66 -3.19
C ARG A 338 -12.83 7.32 -2.76
N ASN A 339 -13.85 6.88 -3.47
CA ASN A 339 -14.31 5.50 -3.47
C ASN A 339 -14.49 4.99 -4.91
N GLY A 340 -15.31 3.94 -5.09
CA GLY A 340 -15.60 3.35 -6.39
C GLY A 340 -16.55 4.16 -7.29
N ALA A 341 -17.05 5.32 -6.86
CA ALA A 341 -18.04 6.11 -7.61
C ALA A 341 -17.72 7.61 -7.64
N GLU A 342 -17.11 8.15 -6.59
CA GLU A 342 -16.93 9.59 -6.38
C GLU A 342 -15.59 9.91 -5.71
N ALA A 343 -15.14 11.16 -5.89
CA ALA A 343 -13.98 11.75 -5.23
C ALA A 343 -14.33 13.13 -4.72
N ILE A 344 -13.74 13.50 -3.59
CA ILE A 344 -13.93 14.79 -2.94
C ILE A 344 -12.56 15.35 -2.54
N CYS A 345 -12.44 16.67 -2.64
CA CYS A 345 -11.28 17.41 -2.18
C CYS A 345 -11.71 18.37 -1.05
N TYR A 346 -10.97 18.35 0.05
CA TYR A 346 -11.10 19.31 1.15
C TYR A 346 -9.86 20.17 1.24
N ASP A 347 -10.05 21.45 1.53
CA ASP A 347 -8.96 22.31 2.01
C ASP A 347 -8.68 22.00 3.48
N LEU A 348 -7.42 21.77 3.82
CA LEU A 348 -6.98 21.54 5.21
C LEU A 348 -6.47 22.84 5.86
N LEU A 349 -6.47 23.95 5.13
CA LEU A 349 -6.23 25.25 5.73
C LEU A 349 -7.38 25.60 6.68
N VAL A 350 -7.05 25.72 7.96
CA VAL A 350 -7.88 26.48 8.89
C VAL A 350 -7.80 27.93 8.43
N GLY A 351 -8.93 28.50 8.01
CA GLY A 351 -9.02 29.93 7.82
C GLY A 351 -8.60 30.61 9.12
N ALA A 352 -7.56 31.44 9.07
CA ALA A 352 -7.40 32.45 10.10
C ALA A 352 -8.56 33.43 9.91
N GLU A 353 -9.64 33.21 10.68
CA GLU A 353 -10.61 34.28 10.95
C GLU A 353 -10.01 35.31 11.90
#